data_AF-A0A9D5KW27-F1
#
_entry.id   AF-A0A9D5KW27-F1
#
_cell.length_a   1.000
_cell.length_b   1.000
_cell.length_c   1.000
_cell.angle_alpha   90.00
_cell.angle_beta   90.00
_cell.angle_gamma   90.00
#
_symmetry.space_group_name_H-M   'P 1'
#
loop_
_entity.id
_entity.type
_entity.pdbx_description
1 polymer ?
#
loop_
_entity_poly.entity_id
_entity_poly.type
_entity_poly.pdbx_seq_one_letter_code
_entity_poly.pdbx_strand_id
1 'polypeptide(L)'
;MENTFSMVAKTFQGLEDVLRDELLSLGASNVEIGRRMVSFEGDLELMYKANLCCRTALRILVPIEKFTAYNPDELYDIVREIDWSKYMTPKTTFAIEATVNSEEFTHSRFVTYRVKDGIVDHFRDKCGERPSIRLDGADIMFNVHIDDSRVTISLDSSGEPLSKRGYRDEQTEAPINEALAAGIILKTGWRGDCDFADPMCGSGTFLIEAALIAANINPGIYRKGFAFEKWPDFDKDLFETLYNDDSAECEFKYKILGGDIDPEAVMIARKNIKSAQLDDMIEIKCRPFADWTENPEEGVMVMNPPYGRRLKPDDIEELYRSIGTCLKRNFPGWTAWIIGLDSPDFDNIGLKPSLKIPLLNGSLECMLREYVMFSGKYNDFRQEGGHVKNFAFDDDEDQSAKGPRKMKRLSEDEWKRETQKFGQHDRKGSRKAENKKSNDRFKKEDYRADNRKGGDRYKKEDYRDDNRNERPNGRRFDKSGEFRSDRKSGEFRSDRKKGDYNRQPGRDKYRNGAIEVENRGPKIPADRQQVINPVHFRKRKEK
;
A
#
# COMPACT_ATOMS: atom_id res chain seq x y z
N MET A 1 18.44 -17.57 20.11
CA MET A 1 18.06 -17.23 18.72
C MET A 1 16.71 -16.55 18.86
N GLU A 2 16.68 -15.24 18.66
CA GLU A 2 15.42 -14.48 18.68
C GLU A 2 14.47 -15.07 17.64
N ASN A 3 13.21 -15.31 18.01
CA ASN A 3 12.19 -15.83 17.11
C ASN A 3 11.82 -14.73 16.11
N THR A 4 12.57 -14.63 15.02
CA THR A 4 12.24 -13.74 13.90
C THR A 4 11.14 -14.34 13.04
N PHE A 5 10.17 -13.53 12.63
CA PHE A 5 9.07 -13.92 11.76
C PHE A 5 8.80 -12.88 10.66
N SER A 6 8.11 -13.30 9.61
CA SER A 6 7.76 -12.44 8.48
C SER A 6 6.55 -11.56 8.81
N MET A 7 6.58 -10.32 8.32
CA MET A 7 5.54 -9.33 8.45
C MET A 7 5.33 -8.60 7.12
N VAL A 8 4.15 -8.00 6.97
CA VAL A 8 3.79 -7.15 5.82
C VAL A 8 3.21 -5.85 6.33
N ALA A 9 3.85 -4.73 5.98
CA ALA A 9 3.33 -3.39 6.22
C ALA A 9 2.63 -2.87 4.96
N LYS A 10 1.33 -2.59 5.05
CA LYS A 10 0.56 -1.95 3.96
C LYS A 10 0.82 -0.44 3.94
N THR A 11 0.83 0.19 2.76
CA THR A 11 0.98 1.64 2.60
C THR A 11 0.27 2.16 1.35
N PHE A 12 0.30 3.47 1.11
CA PHE A 12 -0.19 4.05 -0.13
C PHE A 12 0.76 3.81 -1.29
N GLN A 13 0.21 3.82 -2.50
CA GLN A 13 1.01 3.78 -3.72
C GLN A 13 1.92 5.01 -3.80
N GLY A 14 3.20 4.78 -4.09
CA GLY A 14 4.22 5.81 -4.17
C GLY A 14 4.95 6.08 -2.85
N LEU A 15 4.53 5.45 -1.74
CA LEU A 15 5.19 5.57 -0.43
C LEU A 15 5.97 4.31 -0.02
N GLU A 16 6.03 3.28 -0.86
CA GLU A 16 6.64 2.01 -0.50
C GLU A 16 8.15 2.13 -0.20
N ASP A 17 8.86 3.02 -0.88
CA ASP A 17 10.26 3.33 -0.60
C ASP A 17 10.45 4.08 0.72
N VAL A 18 9.54 4.99 1.05
CA VAL A 18 9.57 5.71 2.34
C VAL A 18 9.34 4.73 3.49
N LEU A 19 8.32 3.87 3.37
CA LEU A 19 8.04 2.85 4.38
C LEU A 19 9.19 1.85 4.53
N ARG A 20 9.84 1.46 3.44
CA ARG A 20 11.05 0.61 3.49
C ARG A 20 12.12 1.27 4.37
N ASP A 21 12.39 2.56 4.15
CA ASP A 21 13.44 3.27 4.88
C ASP A 21 13.09 3.44 6.36
N GLU A 22 11.81 3.66 6.69
CA GLU A 22 11.33 3.62 8.07
C GLU A 22 11.60 2.25 8.72
N LEU A 23 11.19 1.16 8.07
CA LEU A 23 11.37 -0.21 8.59
C LEU A 23 12.85 -0.57 8.77
N LEU A 24 13.71 -0.22 7.81
CA LEU A 24 15.17 -0.42 7.92
C LEU A 24 15.75 0.35 9.11
N SER A 25 15.29 1.58 9.33
CA SER A 25 15.73 2.42 10.45
C SER A 25 15.30 1.86 11.81
N LEU A 26 14.19 1.11 11.84
CA LEU A 26 13.74 0.39 13.04
C LEU A 26 14.47 -0.93 13.28
N GLY A 27 15.35 -1.36 12.38
CA GLY A 27 16.12 -2.61 12.49
C GLY A 27 15.52 -3.80 11.74
N ALA A 28 14.55 -3.58 10.84
CA ALA A 28 13.98 -4.65 10.04
C ALA A 28 15.00 -5.30 9.09
N SER A 29 14.89 -6.61 8.93
CA SER A 29 15.68 -7.41 8.00
C SER A 29 14.84 -7.89 6.82
N ASN A 30 15.48 -8.38 5.76
CA ASN A 30 14.82 -8.94 4.57
C ASN A 30 13.68 -8.06 4.00
N VAL A 31 13.94 -6.74 3.95
CA VAL A 31 12.95 -5.75 3.53
C VAL A 31 12.80 -5.73 2.01
N GLU A 32 11.59 -6.03 1.52
CA GLU A 32 11.26 -6.05 0.09
C GLU A 32 10.03 -5.18 -0.22
N ILE A 33 10.18 -4.32 -1.25
CA ILE A 33 9.09 -3.46 -1.73
C ILE A 33 8.21 -4.25 -2.68
N GLY A 34 6.90 -4.26 -2.44
CA GLY A 34 5.90 -4.72 -3.39
C GLY A 34 4.93 -3.60 -3.77
N ARG A 35 3.76 -3.98 -4.27
CA ARG A 35 2.73 -3.01 -4.66
C ARG A 35 1.92 -2.61 -3.43
N ARG A 36 2.01 -1.35 -3.00
CA ARG A 36 1.31 -0.79 -1.82
C ARG A 36 1.63 -1.51 -0.51
N MET A 37 2.78 -2.17 -0.44
CA MET A 37 3.21 -2.91 0.74
C MET A 37 4.72 -3.09 0.77
N VAL A 38 5.25 -3.33 1.96
CA VAL A 38 6.64 -3.72 2.20
C VAL A 38 6.62 -4.97 3.08
N SER A 39 7.25 -6.05 2.63
CA SER A 39 7.47 -7.24 3.46
C SER A 39 8.80 -7.13 4.17
N PHE A 40 8.87 -7.62 5.40
CA PHE A 40 10.07 -7.55 6.23
C PHE A 40 10.09 -8.67 7.26
N GLU A 41 11.22 -8.88 7.93
CA GLU A 41 11.39 -9.85 9.01
C GLU A 41 11.97 -9.18 10.25
N GLY A 42 11.49 -9.62 11.42
CA GLY A 42 12.06 -9.29 12.72
C GLY A 42 11.31 -9.98 13.84
N ASP A 43 11.61 -9.60 15.06
CA ASP A 43 11.07 -10.21 16.27
C ASP A 43 9.81 -9.48 16.79
N LEU A 44 9.37 -9.88 17.99
CA LEU A 44 8.20 -9.29 18.64
C LEU A 44 8.40 -7.81 18.96
N GLU A 45 9.61 -7.42 19.39
CA GLU A 45 9.97 -6.03 19.67
C GLU A 45 9.84 -5.16 18.41
N LEU A 46 10.36 -5.64 17.27
CA LEU A 46 10.23 -4.94 16.00
C LEU A 46 8.76 -4.79 15.59
N MET A 47 7.92 -5.80 15.82
CA MET A 47 6.49 -5.72 15.49
C MET A 47 5.79 -4.61 16.31
N TYR A 48 6.11 -4.49 17.60
CA TYR A 48 5.61 -3.41 18.44
C TYR A 48 6.13 -2.04 17.96
N LYS A 49 7.44 -1.93 17.69
CA LYS A 49 8.06 -0.70 17.13
C LYS A 49 7.43 -0.31 15.79
N ALA A 50 7.18 -1.25 14.89
CA ALA A 50 6.57 -0.96 13.59
C ALA A 50 5.16 -0.38 13.73
N ASN A 51 4.38 -0.83 14.71
CA ASN A 51 3.06 -0.26 14.99
C ASN A 51 3.13 1.11 15.68
N LEU A 52 4.10 1.32 16.56
CA LEU A 52 4.26 2.55 17.34
C LEU A 52 4.90 3.69 16.53
N CYS A 53 5.92 3.38 15.73
CA CYS A 53 6.84 4.34 15.15
C CYS A 53 6.60 4.64 13.66
N CYS A 54 6.12 3.67 12.87
CA CYS A 54 5.95 3.88 11.42
C CYS A 54 4.89 4.95 11.13
N ARG A 55 5.28 5.97 10.38
CA ARG A 55 4.40 7.08 9.98
C ARG A 55 3.68 6.75 8.68
N THR A 56 4.30 6.02 7.75
CA THR A 56 3.69 5.76 6.44
C THR A 56 3.01 4.40 6.31
N ALA A 57 3.07 3.56 7.36
CA ALA A 57 2.33 2.31 7.42
C ALA A 57 0.83 2.55 7.67
N LEU A 58 -0.01 1.76 7.02
CA LEU A 58 -1.46 1.70 7.23
C LEU A 58 -1.85 0.59 8.21
N ARG A 59 -1.20 -0.58 8.07
CA ARG A 59 -1.43 -1.77 8.90
C ARG A 59 -0.15 -2.61 8.90
N ILE A 60 0.17 -3.24 10.01
CA ILE A 60 1.22 -4.25 10.16
C ILE A 60 0.56 -5.62 10.30
N LEU A 61 0.78 -6.49 9.32
CA LEU A 61 0.19 -7.82 9.22
C LEU A 61 1.24 -8.88 9.52
N VAL A 62 0.84 -9.89 10.30
CA VAL A 62 1.66 -11.06 10.63
C VAL A 62 1.05 -12.28 9.93
N PRO A 63 1.59 -12.73 8.78
CA PRO A 63 1.13 -13.94 8.11
C PRO A 63 1.20 -15.14 9.06
N ILE A 64 0.07 -15.84 9.21
CA ILE A 64 -0.05 -17.03 10.06
C ILE A 64 -0.27 -18.31 9.26
N GLU A 65 -0.82 -18.20 8.04
CA GLU A 65 -1.06 -19.33 7.16
C GLU A 65 -0.88 -18.90 5.70
N LYS A 66 -0.21 -19.74 4.91
CA LYS A 66 -0.09 -19.58 3.46
C LYS A 66 -0.39 -20.92 2.79
N PHE A 67 -1.31 -20.92 1.83
CA PHE A 67 -1.70 -22.13 1.10
C PHE A 67 -2.25 -21.77 -0.28
N THR A 68 -2.57 -22.80 -1.07
CA THR A 68 -3.21 -22.64 -2.37
C THR A 68 -4.61 -23.22 -2.30
N ALA A 69 -5.59 -22.48 -2.79
CA ALA A 69 -6.95 -22.94 -2.96
C ALA A 69 -7.44 -22.55 -4.36
N TYR A 70 -8.05 -23.50 -5.08
CA TYR A 70 -8.50 -23.30 -6.46
C TYR A 70 -9.99 -23.04 -6.56
N ASN A 71 -10.73 -23.15 -5.46
CA ASN A 71 -12.15 -22.85 -5.40
C ASN A 71 -12.59 -22.55 -3.95
N PRO A 72 -13.81 -22.01 -3.76
CA PRO A 72 -14.31 -21.65 -2.43
C PRO A 72 -14.59 -22.81 -1.46
N ASP A 73 -14.78 -24.02 -1.98
CA ASP A 73 -14.96 -25.22 -1.15
C ASP A 73 -13.62 -25.68 -0.57
N GLU A 74 -12.59 -25.75 -1.40
CA GLU A 74 -11.21 -26.05 -0.97
C GLU A 74 -10.69 -24.99 0.02
N LEU A 75 -11.00 -23.71 -0.19
CA LEU A 75 -10.69 -22.64 0.77
C LEU A 75 -11.32 -22.93 2.15
N TYR A 76 -12.60 -23.30 2.18
CA TYR A 76 -13.30 -23.60 3.43
C TYR A 76 -12.72 -24.83 4.13
N ASP A 77 -12.46 -25.90 3.38
CA ASP A 77 -11.93 -27.15 3.93
C ASP A 77 -10.57 -26.91 4.59
N ILE A 78 -9.65 -26.23 3.89
CA ILE A 78 -8.33 -25.87 4.43
C ILE A 78 -8.47 -24.97 5.67
N VAL A 79 -9.33 -23.94 5.60
CA VAL A 79 -9.57 -23.04 6.74
C VAL A 79 -10.08 -23.79 7.96
N ARG A 80 -10.97 -24.76 7.79
CA ARG A 80 -11.50 -25.56 8.90
C ARG A 80 -10.43 -26.46 9.55
N GLU A 81 -9.45 -26.92 8.78
CA GLU A 81 -8.36 -27.78 9.27
C GLU A 81 -7.28 -27.02 10.07
N ILE A 82 -7.13 -25.69 9.85
CA ILE A 82 -6.17 -24.86 10.58
C ILE A 82 -6.43 -24.91 12.09
N ASP A 83 -5.37 -25.03 12.90
CA ASP A 83 -5.46 -25.08 14.36
C ASP A 83 -5.66 -23.69 14.98
N TRP A 84 -6.87 -23.15 14.87
CA TRP A 84 -7.22 -21.81 15.36
C TRP A 84 -7.06 -21.61 16.87
N SER A 85 -6.97 -22.70 17.63
CA SER A 85 -6.73 -22.67 19.07
C SER A 85 -5.39 -22.02 19.45
N LYS A 86 -4.45 -21.92 18.51
CA LYS A 86 -3.18 -21.19 18.69
C LYS A 86 -3.36 -19.67 18.76
N TYR A 87 -4.41 -19.15 18.13
CA TYR A 87 -4.61 -17.71 17.94
C TYR A 87 -5.79 -17.19 18.75
N MET A 88 -6.83 -18.01 18.96
CA MET A 88 -8.07 -17.57 19.57
C MET A 88 -8.79 -18.68 20.35
N THR A 89 -9.75 -18.28 21.19
CA THR A 89 -10.65 -19.19 21.90
C THR A 89 -12.10 -18.99 21.44
N PRO A 90 -13.03 -19.89 21.76
CA PRO A 90 -14.45 -19.67 21.48
C PRO A 90 -15.05 -18.40 22.12
N LYS A 91 -14.41 -17.86 23.17
CA LYS A 91 -14.84 -16.61 23.83
C LYS A 91 -14.34 -15.36 23.12
N THR A 92 -13.33 -15.50 22.26
CA THR A 92 -12.70 -14.39 21.54
C THR A 92 -13.58 -13.94 20.38
N THR A 93 -13.78 -12.63 20.23
CA THR A 93 -14.50 -12.08 19.07
C THR A 93 -13.55 -11.83 17.91
N PHE A 94 -13.99 -12.07 16.67
CA PHE A 94 -13.15 -11.84 15.50
C PHE A 94 -13.85 -11.14 14.33
N ALA A 95 -13.06 -10.55 13.45
CA ALA A 95 -13.46 -9.98 12.17
C ALA A 95 -12.52 -10.45 11.05
N ILE A 96 -13.00 -10.38 9.81
CA ILE A 96 -12.23 -10.77 8.61
C ILE A 96 -12.31 -9.66 7.57
N GLU A 97 -11.16 -9.20 7.11
CA GLU A 97 -11.01 -8.32 5.96
C GLU A 97 -10.36 -9.07 4.79
N ALA A 98 -11.09 -9.23 3.69
CA ALA A 98 -10.60 -9.96 2.51
C ALA A 98 -10.23 -9.00 1.36
N THR A 99 -9.04 -9.16 0.80
CA THR A 99 -8.59 -8.49 -0.43
C THR A 99 -8.29 -9.55 -1.49
N VAL A 100 -9.03 -9.52 -2.60
CA VAL A 100 -9.03 -10.59 -3.60
C VAL A 100 -8.68 -10.05 -4.97
N ASN A 101 -7.73 -10.70 -5.62
CA ASN A 101 -7.33 -10.51 -7.00
C ASN A 101 -7.28 -11.89 -7.69
N SER A 102 -8.41 -12.38 -8.19
CA SER A 102 -8.52 -13.73 -8.75
C SER A 102 -9.66 -13.80 -9.77
N GLU A 103 -9.53 -14.67 -10.77
CA GLU A 103 -10.62 -15.00 -11.69
C GLU A 103 -11.67 -15.90 -11.01
N GLU A 104 -11.24 -16.87 -10.19
CA GLU A 104 -12.14 -17.78 -9.48
C GLU A 104 -12.85 -17.11 -8.28
N PHE A 105 -12.07 -16.47 -7.39
CA PHE A 105 -12.62 -15.75 -6.25
C PHE A 105 -13.07 -14.36 -6.68
N THR A 106 -14.28 -14.23 -7.22
CA THR A 106 -14.76 -12.97 -7.81
C THR A 106 -15.22 -11.91 -6.79
N HIS A 107 -15.57 -12.32 -5.57
CA HIS A 107 -16.17 -11.43 -4.57
C HIS A 107 -15.56 -11.61 -3.17
N SER A 108 -14.94 -10.55 -2.65
CA SER A 108 -14.31 -10.55 -1.32
C SER A 108 -15.28 -10.91 -0.19
N ARG A 109 -16.53 -10.44 -0.25
CA ARG A 109 -17.57 -10.80 0.74
C ARG A 109 -17.82 -12.30 0.82
N PHE A 110 -17.78 -12.99 -0.33
CA PHE A 110 -17.98 -14.43 -0.35
C PHE A 110 -16.81 -15.17 0.29
N VAL A 111 -15.58 -14.76 -0.01
CA VAL A 111 -14.36 -15.24 0.66
C VAL A 111 -14.44 -15.03 2.17
N THR A 112 -14.83 -13.84 2.61
CA THR A 112 -15.07 -13.53 4.03
C THR A 112 -16.03 -14.54 4.68
N TYR A 113 -17.15 -14.86 4.03
CA TYR A 113 -18.11 -15.83 4.56
C TYR A 113 -17.54 -17.25 4.65
N ARG A 114 -16.82 -17.72 3.62
CA ARG A 114 -16.21 -19.06 3.63
C ARG A 114 -15.17 -19.21 4.72
N VAL A 115 -14.29 -18.20 4.86
CA VAL A 115 -13.27 -18.21 5.93
C VAL A 115 -13.93 -18.18 7.31
N LYS A 116 -14.94 -17.31 7.48
CA LYS A 116 -15.72 -17.20 8.71
C LYS A 116 -16.38 -18.53 9.10
N ASP A 117 -17.02 -19.20 8.15
CA ASP A 117 -17.69 -20.48 8.41
C ASP A 117 -16.67 -21.58 8.75
N GLY A 118 -15.51 -21.62 8.07
CA GLY A 118 -14.43 -22.56 8.38
C GLY A 118 -13.87 -22.39 9.81
N ILE A 119 -13.59 -21.16 10.24
CA ILE A 119 -13.13 -20.86 11.62
C ILE A 119 -14.18 -21.28 12.65
N VAL A 120 -15.45 -20.95 12.38
CA VAL A 120 -16.55 -21.27 13.29
C VAL A 120 -16.72 -22.78 13.43
N ASP A 121 -16.75 -23.50 12.31
CA ASP A 121 -16.99 -24.94 12.32
C ASP A 121 -15.83 -25.69 12.95
N HIS A 122 -14.59 -25.19 12.83
CA HIS A 122 -13.44 -25.71 13.57
C HIS A 122 -13.70 -25.77 15.09
N PHE A 123 -14.14 -24.67 15.69
CA PHE A 123 -14.46 -24.64 17.12
C PHE A 123 -15.71 -25.44 17.47
N ARG A 124 -16.73 -25.40 16.61
CA ARG A 124 -17.94 -26.21 16.82
C ARG A 124 -17.61 -27.69 16.88
N ASP A 125 -16.75 -28.18 15.99
CA ASP A 125 -16.36 -29.59 15.96
C ASP A 125 -15.48 -29.98 17.14
N LYS A 126 -14.50 -29.14 17.52
CA LYS A 126 -13.54 -29.45 18.58
C LYS A 126 -14.09 -29.29 19.99
N CYS A 127 -14.92 -28.27 20.24
CA CYS A 127 -15.37 -27.92 21.59
C CYS A 127 -16.88 -27.68 21.73
N GLY A 128 -17.66 -27.81 20.65
CA GLY A 128 -19.12 -27.60 20.69
C GLY A 128 -19.55 -26.13 20.81
N GLU A 129 -18.61 -25.21 20.95
CA GLU A 129 -18.85 -23.77 21.09
C GLU A 129 -18.54 -23.02 19.78
N ARG A 130 -19.14 -21.83 19.61
CA ARG A 130 -18.95 -20.99 18.42
C ARG A 130 -18.40 -19.61 18.82
N PRO A 131 -17.27 -19.16 18.24
CA PRO A 131 -16.82 -17.79 18.41
C PRO A 131 -17.77 -16.79 17.77
N SER A 132 -17.86 -15.61 18.40
CA SER A 132 -18.71 -14.53 17.95
C SER A 132 -17.98 -13.59 16.99
N ILE A 133 -18.71 -13.05 16.02
CA ILE A 133 -18.17 -12.11 15.04
C ILE A 133 -18.60 -10.71 15.43
N ARG A 134 -17.64 -9.80 15.42
CA ARG A 134 -17.87 -8.39 15.73
C ARG A 134 -17.17 -7.55 14.69
N LEU A 135 -17.91 -6.78 13.88
CA LEU A 135 -17.32 -5.98 12.81
C LEU A 135 -16.43 -4.85 13.38
N ASP A 136 -16.89 -4.21 14.45
CA ASP A 136 -16.19 -3.10 15.08
C ASP A 136 -15.67 -3.46 16.47
N GLY A 137 -14.38 -3.26 16.71
CA GLY A 137 -13.76 -3.53 18.01
C GLY A 137 -13.67 -5.02 18.37
N ALA A 138 -13.50 -5.88 17.36
CA ALA A 138 -13.14 -7.29 17.56
C ALA A 138 -11.87 -7.44 18.41
N ASP A 139 -11.69 -8.63 18.97
CA ASP A 139 -10.45 -8.97 19.67
C ASP A 139 -9.35 -9.35 18.69
N ILE A 140 -9.73 -10.04 17.61
CA ILE A 140 -8.82 -10.44 16.53
C ILE A 140 -9.36 -9.97 15.19
N MET A 141 -8.48 -9.41 14.36
CA MET A 141 -8.77 -9.08 12.98
C MET A 141 -7.89 -9.95 12.08
N PHE A 142 -8.53 -10.77 11.25
CA PHE A 142 -7.85 -11.56 10.22
C PHE A 142 -7.85 -10.82 8.90
N ASN A 143 -6.68 -10.70 8.27
CA ASN A 143 -6.56 -10.25 6.89
C ASN A 143 -6.40 -11.46 5.98
N VAL A 144 -7.28 -11.59 4.98
CA VAL A 144 -7.20 -12.65 3.97
C VAL A 144 -6.84 -12.00 2.64
N HIS A 145 -5.66 -12.33 2.13
CA HIS A 145 -5.23 -11.90 0.81
C HIS A 145 -5.23 -13.09 -0.15
N ILE A 146 -5.93 -12.93 -1.27
CA ILE A 146 -5.94 -13.90 -2.36
C ILE A 146 -5.39 -13.22 -3.61
N ASP A 147 -4.30 -13.77 -4.14
CA ASP A 147 -3.75 -13.41 -5.45
C ASP A 147 -3.72 -14.67 -6.32
N ASP A 148 -4.52 -14.67 -7.37
CA ASP A 148 -4.81 -15.85 -8.19
C ASP A 148 -5.34 -17.00 -7.31
N SER A 149 -4.61 -18.11 -7.19
CA SER A 149 -4.94 -19.24 -6.31
C SER A 149 -4.20 -19.22 -4.97
N ARG A 150 -3.35 -18.22 -4.72
CA ARG A 150 -2.49 -18.13 -3.53
C ARG A 150 -3.21 -17.39 -2.42
N VAL A 151 -3.39 -18.06 -1.30
CA VAL A 151 -4.09 -17.52 -0.12
C VAL A 151 -3.06 -17.26 0.97
N THR A 152 -3.11 -16.07 1.55
CA THR A 152 -2.37 -15.70 2.76
C THR A 152 -3.38 -15.22 3.81
N ILE A 153 -3.40 -15.86 4.97
CA ILE A 153 -4.15 -15.40 6.15
C ILE A 153 -3.15 -14.80 7.13
N SER A 154 -3.42 -13.58 7.57
CA SER A 154 -2.57 -12.84 8.50
C SER A 154 -3.38 -12.34 9.70
N LEU A 155 -2.72 -12.22 10.85
CA LEU A 155 -3.22 -11.43 11.97
C LEU A 155 -2.88 -9.96 11.75
N ASP A 156 -3.84 -9.07 12.00
CA ASP A 156 -3.62 -7.63 11.99
C ASP A 156 -3.22 -7.16 13.39
N SER A 157 -1.96 -6.75 13.54
CA SER A 157 -1.41 -6.28 14.81
C SER A 157 -1.81 -4.83 15.14
N SER A 158 -2.23 -4.05 14.14
CA SER A 158 -2.55 -2.63 14.28
C SER A 158 -3.95 -2.36 14.81
N GLY A 159 -4.95 -3.14 14.35
CA GLY A 159 -6.35 -2.97 14.74
C GLY A 159 -7.06 -1.87 13.95
N GLU A 160 -7.22 -0.67 14.50
CA GLU A 160 -7.63 0.49 13.68
C GLU A 160 -6.49 0.85 12.71
N PRO A 161 -6.77 1.38 11.50
CA PRO A 161 -5.73 1.84 10.60
C PRO A 161 -4.74 2.76 11.32
N LEU A 162 -3.44 2.56 11.09
CA LEU A 162 -2.40 3.31 11.78
C LEU A 162 -2.53 4.81 11.54
N SER A 163 -2.99 5.22 10.35
CA SER A 163 -3.26 6.63 10.02
C SER A 163 -4.16 7.33 11.04
N LYS A 164 -5.07 6.62 11.71
CA LYS A 164 -5.85 7.19 12.82
C LYS A 164 -4.95 7.30 14.05
N ARG A 165 -4.18 8.39 14.15
CA ARG A 165 -3.21 8.59 15.24
C ARG A 165 -3.91 8.76 16.59
N GLY A 166 -5.04 9.47 16.59
CA GLY A 166 -5.82 9.73 17.80
C GLY A 166 -5.81 11.19 18.25
N TYR A 167 -5.03 12.07 17.61
CA TYR A 167 -5.01 13.51 17.92
C TYR A 167 -6.19 14.29 17.29
N ARG A 168 -6.84 13.73 16.26
CA ARG A 168 -7.87 14.42 15.49
C ARG A 168 -9.21 14.38 16.23
N ASP A 169 -9.57 15.50 16.87
CA ASP A 169 -10.84 15.67 17.56
C ASP A 169 -11.97 16.05 16.60
N GLU A 170 -11.65 16.93 15.65
CA GLU A 170 -12.59 17.45 14.64
C GLU A 170 -11.98 17.37 13.24
N GLN A 171 -12.84 17.26 12.24
CA GLN A 171 -12.43 17.09 10.84
C GLN A 171 -13.14 18.12 9.97
N THR A 172 -12.40 18.71 9.04
CA THR A 172 -12.96 19.45 7.90
C THR A 172 -13.55 18.48 6.88
N GLU A 173 -14.20 18.99 5.83
CA GLU A 173 -14.67 18.13 4.74
C GLU A 173 -13.48 17.45 4.03
N ALA A 174 -13.39 16.12 4.13
CA ALA A 174 -12.40 15.27 3.47
C ALA A 174 -10.92 15.64 3.73
N PRO A 175 -10.42 15.51 4.98
CA PRO A 175 -9.02 15.78 5.29
C PRO A 175 -8.11 14.75 4.61
N ILE A 176 -6.88 15.15 4.29
CA ILE A 176 -5.86 14.21 3.81
C ILE A 176 -5.58 13.17 4.91
N ASN A 177 -5.31 11.93 4.47
CA ASN A 177 -4.92 10.86 5.38
C ASN A 177 -3.56 11.17 6.02
N GLU A 178 -3.45 10.97 7.33
CA GLU A 178 -2.27 11.26 8.13
C GLU A 178 -1.01 10.50 7.65
N ALA A 179 -1.15 9.23 7.24
CA ALA A 179 -0.03 8.46 6.71
C ALA A 179 0.41 8.96 5.32
N LEU A 180 -0.54 9.44 4.52
CA LEU A 180 -0.24 10.08 3.23
C LEU A 180 0.46 11.43 3.45
N ALA A 181 -0.01 12.24 4.40
CA ALA A 181 0.60 13.53 4.73
C ALA A 181 2.06 13.36 5.22
N ALA A 182 2.29 12.46 6.17
CA ALA A 182 3.63 12.11 6.63
C ALA A 182 4.52 11.61 5.49
N GLY A 183 3.97 10.75 4.61
CA GLY A 183 4.69 10.24 3.45
C GLY A 183 5.09 11.33 2.45
N ILE A 184 4.21 12.29 2.19
CA ILE A 184 4.50 13.45 1.34
C ILE A 184 5.61 14.31 1.95
N ILE A 185 5.54 14.61 3.26
CA ILE A 185 6.59 15.37 3.96
C ILE A 185 7.92 14.61 3.88
N LEU A 186 7.93 13.30 4.13
CA LEU A 186 9.14 12.51 4.07
C LEU A 186 9.74 12.44 2.65
N LYS A 187 8.89 12.46 1.60
CA LYS A 187 9.29 12.54 0.18
C LYS A 187 9.98 13.85 -0.18
N THR A 188 9.66 14.96 0.48
CA THR A 188 10.33 16.24 0.21
C THR A 188 11.79 16.23 0.66
N GLY A 189 12.17 15.28 1.52
CA GLY A 189 13.47 15.22 2.16
C GLY A 189 13.55 16.02 3.46
N TRP A 190 12.53 16.81 3.80
CA TRP A 190 12.49 17.60 5.03
C TRP A 190 12.43 16.71 6.27
N ARG A 191 13.25 17.01 7.28
CA ARG A 191 13.34 16.26 8.55
C ARG A 191 13.40 17.19 9.77
N GLY A 192 12.84 18.40 9.66
CA GLY A 192 12.93 19.42 10.71
C GLY A 192 14.22 20.24 10.65
N ASP A 193 14.88 20.27 9.50
CA ASP A 193 16.17 20.93 9.26
C ASP A 193 16.06 22.40 8.84
N CYS A 194 14.85 22.88 8.53
CA CYS A 194 14.51 24.28 8.25
C CYS A 194 13.04 24.58 8.60
N ASP A 195 12.60 25.83 8.41
CA ASP A 195 11.20 26.21 8.55
C ASP A 195 10.28 25.43 7.59
N PHE A 196 9.06 25.18 8.03
CA PHE A 196 8.03 24.47 7.27
C PHE A 196 6.75 25.28 7.19
N ALA A 197 6.07 25.25 6.04
CA ALA A 197 4.79 25.95 5.89
C ALA A 197 3.71 25.13 5.18
N ASP A 198 2.47 25.28 5.63
CA ASP A 198 1.25 24.90 4.90
C ASP A 198 0.25 26.07 4.92
N PRO A 199 0.16 26.85 3.84
CA PRO A 199 -0.70 28.03 3.76
C PRO A 199 -2.17 27.74 3.39
N MET A 200 -2.52 26.47 3.15
CA MET A 200 -3.91 26.01 2.91
C MET A 200 -4.16 24.77 3.76
N CYS A 201 -3.94 24.91 5.06
CA CYS A 201 -3.74 23.78 5.95
C CYS A 201 -5.00 23.00 6.32
N GLY A 202 -6.19 23.54 6.03
CA GLY A 202 -7.46 22.92 6.39
C GLY A 202 -7.50 22.57 7.88
N SER A 203 -7.61 21.27 8.20
CA SER A 203 -7.60 20.74 9.57
C SER A 203 -6.21 20.63 10.22
N GLY A 204 -5.15 21.14 9.58
CA GLY A 204 -3.78 21.20 10.12
C GLY A 204 -2.99 19.89 10.02
N THR A 205 -3.39 18.95 9.14
CA THR A 205 -2.80 17.60 9.12
C THR A 205 -1.31 17.61 8.73
N PHE A 206 -0.90 18.38 7.73
CA PHE A 206 0.54 18.50 7.40
C PHE A 206 1.34 19.17 8.52
N LEU A 207 0.78 20.20 9.17
CA LEU A 207 1.45 20.90 10.26
C LEU A 207 1.74 19.96 11.44
N ILE A 208 0.75 19.15 11.82
CA ILE A 208 0.89 18.19 12.93
C ILE A 208 1.89 17.09 12.57
N GLU A 209 1.76 16.46 11.40
CA GLU A 209 2.70 15.41 10.99
C GLU A 209 4.13 15.95 10.81
N ALA A 210 4.29 17.20 10.33
CA ALA A 210 5.59 17.87 10.26
C ALA A 210 6.21 18.06 11.65
N ALA A 211 5.42 18.53 12.62
CA ALA A 211 5.88 18.69 14.00
C ALA A 211 6.27 17.35 14.64
N LEU A 212 5.47 16.29 14.42
CA LEU A 212 5.80 14.95 14.90
C LEU A 212 7.08 14.39 14.27
N ILE A 213 7.32 14.66 12.98
CA ILE A 213 8.57 14.28 12.30
C ILE A 213 9.75 15.07 12.87
N ALA A 214 9.62 16.38 12.99
CA ALA A 214 10.70 17.27 13.41
C ALA A 214 11.14 17.06 14.86
N ALA A 215 10.21 16.80 15.77
CA ALA A 215 10.51 16.46 17.16
C ALA A 215 10.78 14.97 17.38
N ASN A 216 10.74 14.18 16.30
CA ASN A 216 10.86 12.72 16.31
C ASN A 216 9.91 12.01 17.30
N ILE A 217 8.69 12.54 17.44
CA ILE A 217 7.64 11.99 18.29
C ILE A 217 6.97 10.81 17.54
N ASN A 218 6.88 9.66 18.20
CA ASN A 218 6.28 8.46 17.63
C ASN A 218 4.76 8.67 17.39
N PRO A 219 4.24 8.44 16.18
CA PRO A 219 2.83 8.72 15.85
C PRO A 219 1.84 7.85 16.63
N GLY A 220 2.26 6.67 17.09
CA GLY A 220 1.42 5.72 17.81
C GLY A 220 1.10 6.11 19.26
N ILE A 221 1.77 7.11 19.85
CA ILE A 221 1.56 7.48 21.26
C ILE A 221 0.14 7.98 21.57
N TYR A 222 -0.50 8.61 20.58
CA TYR A 222 -1.84 9.17 20.70
C TYR A 222 -2.94 8.10 20.60
N ARG A 223 -2.58 6.86 20.22
CA ARG A 223 -3.54 5.78 20.02
C ARG A 223 -3.99 5.23 21.36
N LYS A 224 -5.29 4.92 21.44
CA LYS A 224 -5.88 4.25 22.62
C LYS A 224 -5.38 2.81 22.80
N GLY A 225 -4.86 2.20 21.75
CA GLY A 225 -4.30 0.85 21.76
C GLY A 225 -4.15 0.24 20.37
N PHE A 226 -3.51 -0.91 20.35
CA PHE A 226 -3.24 -1.74 19.18
C PHE A 226 -3.91 -3.11 19.33
N ALA A 227 -4.09 -3.83 18.23
CA ALA A 227 -4.74 -5.14 18.27
C ALA A 227 -3.86 -6.22 18.92
N PHE A 228 -2.53 -6.13 18.77
CA PHE A 228 -1.60 -7.09 19.37
C PHE A 228 -1.71 -7.16 20.90
N GLU A 229 -2.20 -6.11 21.57
CA GLU A 229 -2.35 -6.08 23.04
C GLU A 229 -3.40 -7.07 23.56
N LYS A 230 -4.24 -7.61 22.67
CA LYS A 230 -5.22 -8.64 22.99
C LYS A 230 -4.74 -10.06 22.63
N TRP A 231 -3.55 -10.20 22.06
CA TRP A 231 -3.04 -11.49 21.60
C TRP A 231 -2.54 -12.32 22.79
N PRO A 232 -2.60 -13.67 22.71
CA PRO A 232 -2.17 -14.53 23.81
C PRO A 232 -0.71 -14.37 24.22
N ASP A 233 0.14 -13.92 23.31
CA ASP A 233 1.59 -13.73 23.44
C ASP A 233 1.99 -12.26 23.65
N PHE A 234 1.05 -11.39 24.04
CA PHE A 234 1.34 -10.00 24.33
C PHE A 234 2.29 -9.85 25.52
N ASP A 235 3.48 -9.29 25.27
CA ASP A 235 4.44 -8.90 26.29
C ASP A 235 4.21 -7.44 26.70
N LYS A 236 3.47 -7.27 27.81
CA LYS A 236 3.10 -5.96 28.35
C LYS A 236 4.32 -5.16 28.79
N ASP A 237 5.28 -5.79 29.47
CA ASP A 237 6.44 -5.10 30.05
C ASP A 237 7.38 -4.61 28.94
N LEU A 238 7.60 -5.43 27.90
CA LEU A 238 8.33 -5.03 26.71
C LEU A 238 7.66 -3.84 26.02
N PHE A 239 6.34 -3.92 25.80
CA PHE A 239 5.63 -2.82 25.14
C PHE A 239 5.61 -1.54 25.97
N GLU A 240 5.45 -1.62 27.29
CA GLU A 240 5.53 -0.45 28.17
C GLU A 240 6.92 0.19 28.14
N THR A 241 7.98 -0.61 28.04
CA THR A 241 9.35 -0.09 27.86
C THR A 241 9.47 0.69 26.55
N LEU A 242 8.98 0.14 25.44
CA LEU A 242 9.00 0.81 24.13
C LEU A 242 8.12 2.06 24.07
N TYR A 243 6.95 2.03 24.69
CA TYR A 243 5.99 3.13 24.68
C TYR A 243 6.50 4.35 25.45
N ASN A 244 7.27 4.10 26.53
CA ASN A 244 7.84 5.16 27.38
C ASN A 244 9.27 5.55 26.99
N ASP A 245 9.80 5.00 25.89
CA ASP A 245 11.11 5.40 25.36
C ASP A 245 10.96 6.67 24.52
N ASP A 246 11.31 7.81 25.12
CA ASP A 246 11.38 9.14 24.50
C ASP A 246 12.82 9.54 24.16
N SER A 247 13.79 8.62 24.26
CA SER A 247 15.21 8.92 24.10
C SER A 247 15.60 9.45 22.72
N ALA A 248 14.76 9.20 21.72
CA ALA A 248 14.95 9.66 20.36
C ALA A 248 14.24 11.01 20.07
N GLU A 249 13.42 11.52 20.99
CA GLU A 249 12.75 12.82 20.83
C GLU A 249 13.77 13.96 20.88
N CYS A 250 13.53 15.01 20.10
CA CYS A 250 14.46 16.12 19.98
C CYS A 250 13.75 17.48 19.94
N GLU A 251 14.49 18.53 20.29
CA GLU A 251 14.00 19.90 20.17
C GLU A 251 14.01 20.35 18.72
N PHE A 252 12.90 20.95 18.28
CA PHE A 252 12.78 21.58 16.97
C PHE A 252 13.10 23.07 17.07
N LYS A 253 14.14 23.52 16.36
CA LYS A 253 14.68 24.88 16.45
C LYS A 253 14.02 25.90 15.52
N TYR A 254 13.24 25.42 14.56
CA TYR A 254 12.59 26.22 13.53
C TYR A 254 11.10 26.37 13.83
N LYS A 255 10.36 26.97 12.91
CA LYS A 255 8.92 27.18 13.02
C LYS A 255 8.16 26.36 12.00
N ILE A 256 6.99 25.89 12.42
CA ILE A 256 5.97 25.35 11.52
C ILE A 256 4.86 26.40 11.40
N LEU A 257 4.65 26.88 10.18
CA LEU A 257 3.74 27.97 9.87
C LEU A 257 2.51 27.46 9.13
N GLY A 258 1.33 27.73 9.68
CA GLY A 258 0.04 27.34 9.11
C GLY A 258 -0.82 28.52 8.71
N GLY A 259 -1.64 28.33 7.69
CA GLY A 259 -2.77 29.23 7.46
C GLY A 259 -3.87 28.61 6.63
N ASP A 260 -5.05 29.20 6.73
CA ASP A 260 -6.17 28.92 5.85
C ASP A 260 -7.03 30.19 5.72
N ILE A 261 -7.76 30.31 4.62
CA ILE A 261 -8.71 31.40 4.40
C ILE A 261 -10.01 31.16 5.18
N ASP A 262 -10.35 29.89 5.45
CA ASP A 262 -11.55 29.50 6.17
C ASP A 262 -11.32 29.58 7.70
N PRO A 263 -12.03 30.47 8.42
CA PRO A 263 -11.94 30.56 9.88
C PRO A 263 -12.35 29.28 10.61
N GLU A 264 -13.26 28.48 10.04
CA GLU A 264 -13.71 27.21 10.63
C GLU A 264 -12.59 26.17 10.55
N ALA A 265 -11.95 26.03 9.39
CA ALA A 265 -10.77 25.19 9.21
C ALA A 265 -9.64 25.55 10.19
N VAL A 266 -9.32 26.85 10.34
CA VAL A 266 -8.31 27.32 11.30
C VAL A 266 -8.68 26.99 12.75
N MET A 267 -9.95 27.09 13.12
CA MET A 267 -10.43 26.71 14.45
C MET A 267 -10.21 25.21 14.71
N ILE A 268 -10.60 24.36 13.75
CA ILE A 268 -10.41 22.90 13.80
C ILE A 268 -8.92 22.55 13.89
N ALA A 269 -8.07 23.18 13.07
CA ALA A 269 -6.63 22.97 13.09
C ALA A 269 -6.03 23.32 14.46
N ARG A 270 -6.37 24.47 15.05
CA ARG A 270 -5.93 24.85 16.41
C ARG A 270 -6.34 23.81 17.46
N LYS A 271 -7.56 23.28 17.37
CA LYS A 271 -8.05 22.24 18.27
C LYS A 271 -7.22 20.96 18.14
N ASN A 272 -7.00 20.48 16.92
CA ASN A 272 -6.21 19.27 16.65
C ASN A 272 -4.74 19.44 17.08
N ILE A 273 -4.13 20.59 16.82
CA ILE A 273 -2.76 20.93 17.25
C ILE A 273 -2.65 20.87 18.78
N LYS A 274 -3.61 21.47 19.48
CA LYS A 274 -3.65 21.45 20.94
C LYS A 274 -3.85 20.04 21.50
N SER A 275 -4.70 19.24 20.86
CA SER A 275 -4.91 17.83 21.26
C SER A 275 -3.68 16.95 21.01
N ALA A 276 -2.84 17.34 20.03
CA ALA A 276 -1.52 16.76 19.82
C ALA A 276 -0.43 17.31 20.77
N GLN A 277 -0.71 18.37 21.53
CA GLN A 277 0.23 19.10 22.40
C GLN A 277 1.41 19.72 21.64
N LEU A 278 1.12 20.33 20.48
CA LEU A 278 2.12 20.90 19.58
C LEU A 278 1.96 22.42 19.38
N ASP A 279 1.17 23.08 20.23
CA ASP A 279 0.85 24.51 20.11
C ASP A 279 2.06 25.43 20.30
N ASP A 280 3.11 24.96 20.97
CA ASP A 280 4.38 25.69 21.08
C ASP A 280 5.24 25.63 19.79
N MET A 281 4.99 24.66 18.92
CA MET A 281 5.77 24.45 17.67
C MET A 281 5.10 25.05 16.43
N ILE A 282 3.78 25.21 16.46
CA ILE A 282 2.97 25.52 15.27
C ILE A 282 2.28 26.88 15.42
N GLU A 283 2.62 27.83 14.54
CA GLU A 283 1.97 29.14 14.46
C GLU A 283 0.94 29.13 13.32
N ILE A 284 -0.35 29.35 13.63
CA ILE A 284 -1.43 29.33 12.64
C ILE A 284 -2.19 30.67 12.54
N LYS A 285 -2.30 31.19 11.31
CA LYS A 285 -2.98 32.45 10.99
C LYS A 285 -4.16 32.23 10.03
N CYS A 286 -5.31 32.84 10.32
CA CYS A 286 -6.43 32.90 9.39
C CYS A 286 -6.17 34.02 8.38
N ARG A 287 -5.74 33.67 7.17
CA ARG A 287 -5.47 34.61 6.09
C ARG A 287 -5.50 33.92 4.73
N PRO A 288 -5.87 34.63 3.65
CA PRO A 288 -5.66 34.14 2.28
C PRO A 288 -4.17 33.89 2.00
N PHE A 289 -3.87 32.88 1.18
CA PHE A 289 -2.49 32.60 0.75
C PHE A 289 -1.86 33.79 0.00
N ALA A 290 -2.65 34.53 -0.78
CA ALA A 290 -2.18 35.70 -1.54
C ALA A 290 -1.63 36.83 -0.64
N ASP A 291 -2.08 36.90 0.61
CA ASP A 291 -1.69 37.91 1.60
C ASP A 291 -0.50 37.46 2.47
N TRP A 292 0.08 36.30 2.15
CA TRP A 292 1.25 35.78 2.86
C TRP A 292 2.54 36.44 2.35
N THR A 293 2.89 37.58 2.92
CA THR A 293 4.05 38.40 2.51
C THR A 293 5.27 38.27 3.43
N GLU A 294 5.08 37.78 4.65
CA GLU A 294 6.12 37.66 5.67
C GLU A 294 6.55 36.19 5.80
N ASN A 295 7.78 35.91 5.40
CA ASN A 295 8.38 34.58 5.41
C ASN A 295 9.82 34.62 5.92
N PRO A 296 10.28 33.57 6.61
CA PRO A 296 11.69 33.24 6.69
C PRO A 296 12.37 33.20 5.31
N GLU A 297 13.69 33.39 5.28
CA GLU A 297 14.48 33.48 4.04
C GLU A 297 14.41 32.19 3.19
N GLU A 298 14.39 31.03 3.84
CA GLU A 298 14.33 29.72 3.18
C GLU A 298 13.45 28.75 3.97
N GLY A 299 12.91 27.74 3.29
CA GLY A 299 12.05 26.76 3.93
C GLY A 299 11.41 25.78 2.94
N VAL A 300 10.69 24.80 3.49
CA VAL A 300 9.91 23.84 2.72
C VAL A 300 8.43 24.11 2.93
N MET A 301 7.69 24.21 1.83
CA MET A 301 6.25 24.35 1.86
C MET A 301 5.60 23.08 1.33
N VAL A 302 4.57 22.59 2.02
CA VAL A 302 3.71 21.51 1.53
C VAL A 302 2.27 21.98 1.63
N MET A 303 1.52 21.88 0.54
CA MET A 303 0.10 22.26 0.53
C MET A 303 -0.75 21.28 -0.26
N ASN A 304 -2.01 21.18 0.14
CA ASN A 304 -3.06 20.44 -0.56
C ASN A 304 -4.22 21.41 -0.90
N PRO A 305 -4.06 22.24 -1.95
CA PRO A 305 -5.10 23.17 -2.38
C PRO A 305 -6.40 22.42 -2.71
N PRO A 306 -7.55 23.09 -2.64
CA PRO A 306 -8.81 22.49 -3.03
C PRO A 306 -8.82 22.10 -4.52
N TYR A 307 -9.31 20.90 -4.81
CA TYR A 307 -9.45 20.37 -6.18
C TYR A 307 -10.71 19.51 -6.34
N GLY A 308 -11.13 19.30 -7.60
CA GLY A 308 -12.32 18.55 -7.97
C GLY A 308 -13.61 19.40 -7.99
N ARG A 309 -14.79 18.77 -8.06
CA ARG A 309 -16.11 19.45 -8.15
C ARG A 309 -16.51 20.30 -6.91
N ARG A 310 -15.56 20.57 -6.00
CA ARG A 310 -15.76 21.24 -4.71
C ARG A 310 -15.64 22.76 -4.78
N LEU A 311 -14.99 23.27 -5.81
CA LEU A 311 -15.06 24.68 -6.22
C LEU A 311 -15.82 24.75 -7.54
N LYS A 312 -16.50 25.88 -7.80
CA LYS A 312 -17.11 26.08 -9.11
C LYS A 312 -15.99 26.03 -10.18
N PRO A 313 -16.25 25.44 -11.36
CA PRO A 313 -15.24 25.30 -12.40
C PRO A 313 -14.51 26.59 -12.77
N ASP A 314 -15.18 27.74 -12.62
CA ASP A 314 -14.63 29.06 -12.97
C ASP A 314 -13.56 29.56 -11.98
N ASP A 315 -13.53 29.07 -10.73
CA ASP A 315 -12.65 29.60 -9.66
C ASP A 315 -11.32 28.81 -9.52
N ILE A 316 -11.24 27.60 -10.08
CA ILE A 316 -10.08 26.70 -9.88
C ILE A 316 -8.86 27.18 -10.66
N GLU A 317 -9.04 27.65 -11.90
CA GLU A 317 -7.93 28.16 -12.71
C GLU A 317 -7.30 29.42 -12.09
N GLU A 318 -8.14 30.34 -11.62
CA GLU A 318 -7.69 31.56 -10.97
C GLU A 318 -6.97 31.25 -9.64
N LEU A 319 -7.49 30.30 -8.86
CA LEU A 319 -6.82 29.82 -7.66
C LEU A 319 -5.41 29.31 -7.97
N TYR A 320 -5.24 28.38 -8.92
CA TYR A 320 -3.91 27.86 -9.26
C TYR A 320 -2.98 28.95 -9.80
N ARG A 321 -3.48 29.87 -10.64
CA ARG A 321 -2.69 31.02 -11.12
C ARG A 321 -2.25 31.94 -9.98
N SER A 322 -3.12 32.16 -9.00
CA SER A 322 -2.81 32.96 -7.81
C SER A 322 -1.73 32.29 -6.95
N ILE A 323 -1.73 30.96 -6.86
CA ILE A 323 -0.71 30.19 -6.13
C ILE A 323 0.67 30.43 -6.75
N GLY A 324 0.80 30.25 -8.07
CA GLY A 324 2.07 30.48 -8.76
C GLY A 324 2.57 31.92 -8.65
N THR A 325 1.65 32.88 -8.73
CA THR A 325 1.96 34.30 -8.56
C THR A 325 2.47 34.61 -7.14
N CYS A 326 1.80 34.07 -6.11
CA CYS A 326 2.19 34.27 -4.72
C CYS A 326 3.55 33.64 -4.43
N LEU A 327 3.77 32.39 -4.84
CA LEU A 327 5.05 31.69 -4.68
C LEU A 327 6.20 32.51 -5.27
N LYS A 328 6.06 32.97 -6.52
CA LYS A 328 7.11 33.72 -7.21
C LYS A 328 7.43 35.06 -6.54
N ARG A 329 6.43 35.73 -5.97
CA ARG A 329 6.58 37.07 -5.38
C ARG A 329 7.09 37.01 -3.94
N ASN A 330 6.59 36.06 -3.14
CA ASN A 330 6.70 36.10 -1.69
C ASN A 330 7.57 34.98 -1.10
N PHE A 331 7.93 33.96 -1.88
CA PHE A 331 8.68 32.79 -1.40
C PHE A 331 9.98 32.50 -2.19
N PRO A 332 10.81 33.49 -2.57
CA PRO A 332 12.15 33.19 -3.09
C PRO A 332 12.96 32.42 -2.02
N GLY A 333 13.74 31.42 -2.42
CA GLY A 333 14.53 30.59 -1.49
C GLY A 333 13.78 29.37 -0.94
N TRP A 334 12.48 29.25 -1.19
CA TRP A 334 11.67 28.12 -0.72
C TRP A 334 11.57 26.99 -1.74
N THR A 335 11.34 25.78 -1.26
CA THR A 335 10.90 24.64 -2.09
C THR A 335 9.44 24.32 -1.77
N ALA A 336 8.55 24.52 -2.75
CA ALA A 336 7.12 24.27 -2.60
C ALA A 336 6.72 22.92 -3.20
N TRP A 337 5.97 22.15 -2.43
CA TRP A 337 5.41 20.86 -2.79
C TRP A 337 3.90 20.93 -2.77
N ILE A 338 3.27 20.69 -3.91
CA ILE A 338 1.83 20.84 -4.08
C ILE A 338 1.26 19.52 -4.53
N ILE A 339 0.24 19.01 -3.83
CA ILE A 339 -0.56 17.88 -4.30
C ILE A 339 -1.85 18.38 -4.93
N GLY A 340 -2.18 17.85 -6.11
CA GLY A 340 -3.39 18.20 -6.86
C GLY A 340 -3.87 17.02 -7.69
N LEU A 341 -5.08 17.11 -8.27
CA LEU A 341 -5.53 16.14 -9.27
C LEU A 341 -4.59 16.13 -10.47
N ASP A 342 -4.43 14.98 -11.11
CA ASP A 342 -3.77 14.91 -12.40
C ASP A 342 -4.70 15.45 -13.51
N SER A 343 -4.86 16.78 -13.53
CA SER A 343 -5.70 17.51 -14.49
C SER A 343 -4.95 18.68 -15.14
N PRO A 344 -5.41 19.16 -16.31
CA PRO A 344 -4.86 20.36 -16.94
C PRO A 344 -4.92 21.60 -16.05
N ASP A 345 -5.88 21.68 -15.12
CA ASP A 345 -5.99 22.83 -14.20
C ASP A 345 -4.74 23.02 -13.36
N PHE A 346 -4.04 21.92 -13.02
CA PHE A 346 -2.85 21.98 -12.21
C PHE A 346 -1.66 22.62 -12.94
N ASP A 347 -1.72 22.72 -14.27
CA ASP A 347 -0.73 23.44 -15.08
C ASP A 347 -0.94 24.97 -15.02
N ASN A 348 -2.11 25.45 -14.56
CA ASN A 348 -2.39 26.89 -14.40
C ASN A 348 -1.57 27.56 -13.30
N ILE A 349 -0.84 26.80 -12.48
CA ILE A 349 0.19 27.36 -11.58
C ILE A 349 1.20 28.19 -12.37
N GLY A 350 1.44 27.88 -13.65
CA GLY A 350 2.30 28.70 -14.52
C GLY A 350 3.78 28.69 -14.12
N LEU A 351 4.16 27.79 -13.21
CA LEU A 351 5.54 27.48 -12.84
C LEU A 351 5.89 26.10 -13.40
N LYS A 352 7.15 25.92 -13.83
CA LYS A 352 7.62 24.61 -14.27
C LYS A 352 8.01 23.77 -13.05
N PRO A 353 7.39 22.60 -12.83
CA PRO A 353 7.79 21.74 -11.73
C PRO A 353 9.13 21.06 -12.02
N SER A 354 9.96 20.90 -11.00
CA SER A 354 11.23 20.16 -11.04
C SER A 354 11.00 18.65 -10.99
N LEU A 355 10.11 18.23 -10.11
CA LEU A 355 9.74 16.83 -9.91
C LEU A 355 8.21 16.65 -9.97
N LYS A 356 7.78 15.50 -10.50
CA LYS A 356 6.38 15.06 -10.49
C LYS A 356 6.32 13.62 -9.97
N ILE A 357 5.52 13.37 -8.93
CA ILE A 357 5.34 12.04 -8.33
C ILE A 357 3.85 11.68 -8.36
N PRO A 358 3.45 10.57 -9.01
CA PRO A 358 2.07 10.11 -8.97
C PRO A 358 1.72 9.54 -7.59
N LEU A 359 0.60 9.97 -7.04
CA LEU A 359 0.07 9.54 -5.74
C LEU A 359 -1.44 9.29 -5.83
N LEU A 360 -1.98 8.61 -4.82
CA LEU A 360 -3.43 8.44 -4.66
C LEU A 360 -3.89 9.10 -3.35
N ASN A 361 -4.82 10.05 -3.46
CA ASN A 361 -5.53 10.58 -2.30
C ASN A 361 -6.93 9.94 -2.24
N GLY A 362 -7.06 8.87 -1.44
CA GLY A 362 -8.22 8.00 -1.49
C GLY A 362 -8.31 7.28 -2.84
N SER A 363 -9.39 7.49 -3.58
CA SER A 363 -9.57 6.96 -4.94
C SER A 363 -9.17 7.94 -6.04
N LEU A 364 -8.71 9.15 -5.69
CA LEU A 364 -8.37 10.19 -6.65
C LEU A 364 -6.91 10.03 -7.11
N GLU A 365 -6.72 10.05 -8.42
CA GLU A 365 -5.40 10.12 -9.05
C GLU A 365 -4.86 11.54 -8.93
N CYS A 366 -3.79 11.67 -8.16
CA CYS A 366 -3.16 12.94 -7.85
C CYS A 366 -1.70 12.94 -8.30
N MET A 367 -1.17 14.14 -8.50
CA MET A 367 0.25 14.38 -8.70
C MET A 367 0.76 15.25 -7.55
N LEU A 368 1.91 14.88 -7.01
CA LEU A 368 2.72 15.74 -6.15
C LEU A 368 3.78 16.41 -7.03
N ARG A 369 3.82 17.74 -7.04
CA ARG A 369 4.74 18.55 -7.86
C ARG A 369 5.65 19.39 -6.96
N GLU A 370 6.94 19.34 -7.24
CA GLU A 370 7.96 20.19 -6.60
C GLU A 370 8.20 21.45 -7.45
N TYR A 371 8.31 22.60 -6.79
CA TYR A 371 8.66 23.88 -7.38
C TYR A 371 9.78 24.52 -6.54
N VAL A 372 10.97 24.62 -7.13
CA VAL A 372 12.12 25.31 -6.52
C VAL A 372 12.01 26.80 -6.83
N MET A 373 11.91 27.62 -5.79
CA MET A 373 11.70 29.07 -5.91
C MET A 373 13.03 29.81 -5.76
N PHE A 374 13.32 30.70 -6.70
CA PHE A 374 14.56 31.49 -6.72
C PHE A 374 14.30 32.92 -7.21
N SER A 375 15.17 33.84 -6.80
CA SER A 375 15.17 35.22 -7.30
C SER A 375 15.84 35.33 -8.67
N GLY A 376 15.40 36.28 -9.50
CA GLY A 376 16.05 36.59 -10.78
C GLY A 376 15.66 35.66 -11.93
N LYS A 377 16.49 35.60 -12.97
CA LYS A 377 16.23 34.72 -14.14
C LYS A 377 16.81 33.33 -13.87
N TYR A 378 16.15 32.32 -14.43
CA TYR A 378 16.59 30.92 -14.33
C TYR A 378 18.04 30.70 -14.75
N ASN A 379 18.51 31.42 -15.79
CA ASN A 379 19.88 31.31 -16.26
C ASN A 379 20.90 31.83 -15.23
N ASP A 380 20.54 32.89 -14.50
CA ASP A 380 21.39 33.50 -13.48
C ASP A 380 21.45 32.56 -12.26
N PHE A 381 20.30 32.03 -11.82
CA PHE A 381 20.22 31.01 -10.78
C PHE A 381 21.09 29.78 -11.08
N ARG A 382 21.08 29.30 -12.34
CA ARG A 382 21.95 28.18 -12.76
C ARG A 382 23.44 28.54 -12.76
N GLN A 383 23.80 29.79 -13.06
CA GLN A 383 25.20 30.25 -13.02
C GLN A 383 25.72 30.36 -11.59
N GLU A 384 24.85 30.67 -10.63
CA GLU A 384 25.15 30.75 -9.19
C GLU A 384 25.21 29.37 -8.50
N GLY A 385 25.10 28.27 -9.26
CA GLY A 385 25.14 26.90 -8.73
C GLY A 385 23.78 26.33 -8.33
N GLY A 386 22.68 27.05 -8.62
CA GLY A 386 21.33 26.56 -8.43
C GLY A 386 20.99 25.39 -9.36
N HIS A 387 20.48 24.30 -8.80
CA HIS A 387 20.11 23.11 -9.55
C HIS A 387 18.60 22.87 -9.47
N VAL A 388 17.90 23.12 -10.58
CA VAL A 388 16.54 22.59 -10.79
C VAL A 388 16.68 21.29 -11.56
N LYS A 389 16.67 20.14 -10.86
CA LYS A 389 16.60 18.84 -11.53
C LYS A 389 15.25 18.77 -12.24
N ASN A 390 15.25 18.76 -13.57
CA ASN A 390 14.06 18.43 -14.33
C ASN A 390 14.06 16.92 -14.52
N PHE A 391 13.25 16.18 -13.77
CA PHE A 391 12.99 14.76 -14.09
C PHE A 391 11.94 14.65 -15.21
N ALA A 392 12.04 15.51 -16.23
CA ALA A 392 11.24 15.38 -17.42
C ALA A 392 11.90 14.29 -18.26
N PHE A 393 11.46 13.03 -18.09
CA PHE A 393 11.67 11.90 -19.00
C PHE A 393 12.89 12.05 -19.93
N ASP A 394 14.10 12.11 -19.36
CA ASP A 394 15.29 11.87 -20.16
C ASP A 394 15.36 10.35 -20.33
N ASP A 395 15.08 9.89 -21.55
CA ASP A 395 15.30 8.52 -22.07
C ASP A 395 16.80 8.18 -22.14
N ASP A 396 17.60 8.61 -21.17
CA ASP A 396 19.00 8.23 -21.03
C ASP A 396 19.13 7.26 -19.85
N GLU A 397 19.24 5.98 -20.21
CA GLU A 397 19.65 4.88 -19.33
C GLU A 397 20.99 5.21 -18.66
N ASP A 398 20.96 5.88 -17.51
CA ASP A 398 22.12 5.97 -16.65
C ASP A 398 22.32 4.62 -15.93
N GLN A 399 23.40 3.94 -16.34
CA GLN A 399 23.84 2.60 -15.94
C GLN A 399 24.42 2.56 -14.51
N SER A 400 23.83 3.31 -13.57
CA SER A 400 24.32 3.46 -12.20
C SER A 400 23.22 3.31 -11.13
N ALA A 401 22.23 2.43 -11.33
CA ALA A 401 21.38 2.01 -10.22
C ALA A 401 20.79 0.62 -10.48
N LYS A 402 21.26 -0.41 -9.77
CA LYS A 402 20.36 -1.54 -9.47
C LYS A 402 19.23 -0.94 -8.63
N GLY A 403 18.12 -0.58 -9.26
CA GLY A 403 16.90 -0.17 -8.57
C GLY A 403 16.52 -1.19 -7.50
N PRO A 404 15.70 -0.80 -6.50
CA PRO A 404 15.38 -1.64 -5.36
C PRO A 404 14.91 -3.03 -5.81
N ARG A 405 15.27 -4.08 -5.05
CA ARG A 405 14.73 -5.43 -5.26
C ARG A 405 13.22 -5.37 -5.10
N LYS A 406 12.51 -5.21 -6.21
CA LYS A 406 11.06 -5.37 -6.28
C LYS A 406 10.76 -6.80 -5.88
N MET A 407 9.75 -6.97 -5.03
CA MET A 407 9.27 -8.28 -4.62
C MET A 407 9.01 -9.11 -5.88
N LYS A 408 9.79 -10.18 -6.05
CA LYS A 408 9.64 -11.07 -7.19
C LYS A 408 8.42 -11.94 -6.93
N ARG A 409 7.53 -12.09 -7.92
CA ARG A 409 6.48 -13.10 -7.85
C ARG A 409 7.16 -14.46 -7.68
N LEU A 410 6.94 -15.10 -6.53
CA LEU A 410 7.51 -16.41 -6.23
C LEU A 410 7.10 -17.39 -7.32
N SER A 411 8.06 -18.18 -7.80
CA SER A 411 7.75 -19.34 -8.66
C SER A 411 6.86 -20.33 -7.91
N GLU A 412 6.20 -21.24 -8.63
CA GLU A 412 5.38 -22.29 -8.02
C GLU A 412 6.15 -23.14 -7.00
N ASP A 413 7.43 -23.43 -7.27
CA ASP A 413 8.25 -24.22 -6.36
C ASP A 413 8.72 -23.41 -5.14
N GLU A 414 9.02 -22.12 -5.31
CA GLU A 414 9.31 -21.22 -4.18
C GLU A 414 8.07 -21.02 -3.30
N TRP A 415 6.88 -20.87 -3.90
CA TRP A 415 5.62 -20.78 -3.17
C TRP A 415 5.37 -22.06 -2.36
N LYS A 416 5.54 -23.25 -2.95
CA LYS A 416 5.41 -24.52 -2.22
C LYS A 416 6.38 -24.64 -1.04
N ARG A 417 7.61 -24.16 -1.19
CA ARG A 417 8.57 -24.14 -0.07
C ARG A 417 8.16 -23.16 1.02
N GLU A 418 7.56 -22.04 0.64
CA GLU A 418 7.07 -21.04 1.56
C GLU A 418 5.85 -21.56 2.34
N THR A 419 4.87 -22.19 1.68
CA THR A 419 3.69 -22.76 2.36
C THR A 419 4.06 -23.89 3.33
N GLN A 420 5.10 -24.68 3.01
CA GLN A 420 5.61 -25.73 3.91
C GLN A 420 6.07 -25.20 5.28
N LYS A 421 6.43 -23.92 5.40
CA LYS A 421 6.80 -23.30 6.68
C LYS A 421 5.59 -23.11 7.61
N PHE A 422 4.38 -22.98 7.05
CA PHE A 422 3.15 -22.72 7.79
C PHE A 422 2.36 -24.00 8.11
N GLY A 423 2.64 -25.10 7.40
CA GLY A 423 2.01 -26.40 7.63
C GLY A 423 1.71 -27.11 6.31
N GLN A 424 1.62 -28.44 6.33
CA GLN A 424 1.25 -29.22 5.14
C GLN A 424 -0.27 -29.15 4.92
N HIS A 425 -0.73 -28.18 4.13
CA HIS A 425 -2.05 -28.21 3.49
C HIS A 425 -1.99 -28.94 2.15
N ASP A 426 -1.24 -30.05 2.09
CA ASP A 426 -1.04 -30.82 0.86
C ASP A 426 -2.31 -31.62 0.51
N ARG A 427 -2.87 -31.30 -0.67
CA ARG A 427 -3.88 -32.04 -1.45
C ARG A 427 -4.12 -33.49 -1.03
N LYS A 428 -4.85 -33.74 0.07
CA LYS A 428 -5.28 -35.10 0.44
C LYS A 428 -6.57 -35.54 -0.29
N GLY A 429 -7.25 -34.63 -0.98
CA GLY A 429 -8.53 -34.91 -1.66
C GLY A 429 -8.45 -35.38 -3.12
N SER A 430 -7.47 -34.93 -3.92
CA SER A 430 -7.55 -35.08 -5.39
C SER A 430 -6.87 -36.33 -5.97
N ARG A 431 -5.99 -37.01 -5.23
CA ARG A 431 -5.29 -38.22 -5.76
C ARG A 431 -6.11 -39.51 -5.73
N LYS A 432 -7.26 -39.56 -5.05
CA LYS A 432 -8.10 -40.78 -5.00
C LYS A 432 -9.01 -40.98 -6.21
N ALA A 433 -9.22 -39.95 -7.05
CA ALA A 433 -10.07 -40.05 -8.23
C ALA A 433 -9.34 -40.53 -9.50
N GLU A 434 -8.02 -40.34 -9.61
CA GLU A 434 -7.26 -40.70 -10.82
C GLU A 434 -6.72 -42.15 -10.80
N ASN A 435 -6.54 -42.75 -9.63
CA ASN A 435 -5.93 -44.09 -9.50
C ASN A 435 -6.90 -45.27 -9.71
N LYS A 436 -8.13 -45.02 -10.19
CA LYS A 436 -9.09 -46.07 -10.57
C LYS A 436 -9.24 -46.27 -12.09
N LYS A 437 -8.43 -45.58 -12.90
CA LYS A 437 -8.37 -45.73 -14.37
C LYS A 437 -6.95 -45.97 -14.88
N SER A 438 -6.21 -46.90 -14.27
CA SER A 438 -5.00 -47.43 -14.91
C SER A 438 -4.63 -48.80 -14.34
N ASN A 439 -5.52 -49.76 -14.50
CA ASN A 439 -5.10 -51.16 -14.42
C ASN A 439 -5.86 -51.97 -15.46
N ASP A 440 -5.57 -51.67 -16.73
CA ASP A 440 -5.68 -52.65 -17.80
C ASP A 440 -4.73 -52.26 -18.93
N ARG A 441 -3.54 -52.85 -18.87
CA ARG A 441 -2.62 -52.94 -19.99
C ARG A 441 -2.01 -54.32 -19.91
N PHE A 442 -2.45 -55.24 -20.78
CA PHE A 442 -1.59 -56.15 -21.54
C PHE A 442 -2.46 -57.19 -22.28
N LYS A 443 -2.57 -57.06 -23.60
CA LYS A 443 -2.04 -58.02 -24.60
C LYS A 443 -2.66 -57.73 -25.96
N LYS A 444 -1.77 -57.60 -26.96
CA LYS A 444 -2.09 -57.51 -28.37
C LYS A 444 -1.38 -58.71 -29.00
N GLU A 445 -2.12 -59.64 -29.58
CA GLU A 445 -1.61 -60.58 -30.58
C GLU A 445 -2.78 -61.26 -31.31
N ASP A 446 -2.74 -61.10 -32.64
CA ASP A 446 -3.17 -61.96 -33.74
C ASP A 446 -4.24 -63.02 -33.51
N TYR A 447 -5.30 -63.01 -34.35
CA TYR A 447 -5.76 -64.21 -35.08
C TYR A 447 -6.59 -63.86 -36.32
N ARG A 448 -6.23 -64.47 -37.44
CA ARG A 448 -7.01 -64.65 -38.67
C ARG A 448 -8.07 -65.74 -38.45
N ALA A 449 -9.21 -65.58 -39.14
CA ALA A 449 -10.14 -66.60 -39.67
C ALA A 449 -10.69 -67.69 -38.72
N ASP A 450 -12.02 -67.80 -38.58
CA ASP A 450 -12.84 -68.78 -39.33
C ASP A 450 -14.35 -68.62 -39.02
N ASN A 451 -15.16 -69.16 -39.94
CA ASN A 451 -16.61 -69.30 -39.96
C ASN A 451 -17.23 -69.95 -38.70
N ARG A 452 -18.46 -69.53 -38.34
CA ARG A 452 -19.68 -70.38 -38.39
C ARG A 452 -20.95 -69.69 -37.84
N LYS A 453 -21.99 -69.83 -38.66
CA LYS A 453 -23.47 -69.72 -38.52
C LYS A 453 -24.14 -69.77 -37.14
N GLY A 454 -25.25 -69.00 -37.06
CA GLY A 454 -26.54 -69.33 -36.41
C GLY A 454 -26.78 -68.63 -35.07
N GLY A 455 -27.92 -68.02 -34.73
CA GLY A 455 -29.22 -67.86 -35.39
C GLY A 455 -30.22 -67.13 -34.45
N ASP A 456 -31.30 -66.62 -35.06
CA ASP A 456 -32.63 -66.23 -34.51
C ASP A 456 -32.74 -65.04 -33.53
N ARG A 457 -33.31 -63.87 -33.96
CA ARG A 457 -34.75 -63.50 -34.14
C ARG A 457 -35.50 -63.37 -32.78
N TYR A 458 -36.21 -62.28 -32.44
CA TYR A 458 -37.34 -61.66 -33.14
C TYR A 458 -37.62 -60.20 -32.72
N LYS A 459 -38.21 -59.46 -33.67
CA LYS A 459 -38.84 -58.12 -33.63
C LYS A 459 -40.21 -58.10 -32.94
N LYS A 460 -40.69 -56.90 -32.55
CA LYS A 460 -42.09 -56.41 -32.77
C LYS A 460 -42.18 -54.88 -32.55
N GLU A 461 -42.23 -54.07 -33.62
CA GLU A 461 -43.40 -53.40 -34.27
C GLU A 461 -43.93 -52.13 -33.57
N ASP A 462 -43.67 -51.01 -34.25
CA ASP A 462 -44.59 -50.03 -34.86
C ASP A 462 -45.75 -49.33 -34.11
N TYR A 463 -45.86 -48.04 -34.53
CA TYR A 463 -47.04 -47.16 -34.71
C TYR A 463 -47.16 -46.02 -33.68
N ARG A 464 -47.52 -44.77 -33.99
CA ARG A 464 -47.76 -43.95 -35.22
C ARG A 464 -48.10 -42.52 -34.73
N ASP A 465 -47.96 -41.51 -35.60
CA ASP A 465 -48.81 -40.28 -35.75
C ASP A 465 -49.10 -39.38 -34.50
N ASP A 466 -49.31 -38.07 -34.58
CA ASP A 466 -49.46 -37.12 -35.68
C ASP A 466 -49.34 -35.66 -35.16
N ASN A 467 -49.19 -34.77 -36.14
CA ASN A 467 -49.18 -33.31 -36.15
C ASN A 467 -50.13 -32.51 -35.22
N ARG A 468 -49.72 -31.29 -34.82
CA ARG A 468 -50.23 -30.02 -35.41
C ARG A 468 -49.55 -28.73 -34.93
N ASN A 469 -49.35 -27.85 -35.91
CA ASN A 469 -48.92 -26.45 -35.90
C ASN A 469 -49.92 -25.49 -35.25
N GLU A 470 -49.43 -24.33 -34.79
CA GLU A 470 -49.96 -23.01 -35.18
C GLU A 470 -48.91 -21.88 -34.96
N ARG A 471 -48.70 -21.07 -36.00
CA ARG A 471 -47.98 -19.77 -36.09
C ARG A 471 -49.05 -18.65 -36.08
N PRO A 472 -48.81 -17.30 -36.02
CA PRO A 472 -47.73 -16.60 -36.76
C PRO A 472 -47.28 -15.16 -36.34
N ASN A 473 -46.38 -14.62 -37.17
CA ASN A 473 -46.12 -13.20 -37.54
C ASN A 473 -45.25 -12.32 -36.62
N GLY A 474 -44.29 -11.52 -37.13
CA GLY A 474 -43.86 -11.30 -38.51
C GLY A 474 -43.04 -9.99 -38.69
N ARG A 475 -42.53 -9.82 -39.92
CA ARG A 475 -41.87 -8.65 -40.57
C ARG A 475 -40.35 -8.50 -40.35
N ARG A 476 -39.49 -8.19 -41.33
CA ARG A 476 -39.46 -8.01 -42.81
C ARG A 476 -37.94 -7.98 -43.18
N PHE A 477 -37.44 -8.71 -44.19
CA PHE A 477 -37.09 -8.24 -45.56
C PHE A 477 -36.20 -6.96 -45.59
N ASP A 478 -35.11 -6.80 -46.35
CA ASP A 478 -34.50 -7.61 -47.43
C ASP A 478 -33.06 -7.14 -47.74
N LYS A 479 -32.37 -7.92 -48.59
CA LYS A 479 -30.98 -7.86 -49.10
C LYS A 479 -30.59 -6.67 -49.97
N SER A 480 -29.26 -6.44 -50.06
CA SER A 480 -28.39 -6.21 -51.26
C SER A 480 -27.24 -5.25 -50.88
N GLY A 481 -25.99 -5.29 -51.37
CA GLY A 481 -25.27 -6.09 -52.36
C GLY A 481 -23.81 -5.59 -52.46
N GLU A 482 -22.93 -6.44 -53.01
CA GLU A 482 -21.73 -6.16 -53.82
C GLU A 482 -20.45 -5.43 -53.30
N PHE A 483 -19.35 -6.20 -53.26
CA PHE A 483 -18.03 -6.05 -53.92
C PHE A 483 -17.28 -4.69 -53.97
N ARG A 484 -16.04 -4.67 -53.45
CA ARG A 484 -14.72 -4.46 -54.13
C ARG A 484 -13.62 -4.17 -53.09
N SER A 485 -12.65 -5.08 -52.88
CA SER A 485 -11.27 -5.05 -53.41
C SER A 485 -10.51 -3.74 -53.20
N ASP A 486 -9.49 -3.76 -52.34
CA ASP A 486 -8.12 -3.45 -52.74
C ASP A 486 -7.08 -3.90 -51.69
N ARG A 487 -6.15 -4.75 -52.15
CA ARG A 487 -4.93 -5.15 -51.46
C ARG A 487 -3.80 -4.27 -52.00
N LYS A 488 -2.93 -3.77 -51.12
CA LYS A 488 -1.54 -3.44 -51.47
C LYS A 488 -0.58 -4.18 -50.54
N SER A 489 0.26 -4.96 -51.18
CA SER A 489 1.39 -5.74 -50.68
C SER A 489 2.60 -4.84 -50.38
N GLY A 490 3.41 -5.28 -49.42
CA GLY A 490 4.75 -4.76 -49.16
C GLY A 490 5.56 -5.80 -48.42
N GLU A 491 6.37 -6.57 -49.15
CA GLU A 491 7.37 -7.50 -48.64
C GLU A 491 8.52 -6.73 -47.97
N PHE A 492 9.01 -7.20 -46.83
CA PHE A 492 10.37 -6.86 -46.38
C PHE A 492 11.14 -8.11 -45.98
N ARG A 493 12.33 -8.20 -46.58
CA ARG A 493 13.28 -9.31 -46.55
C ARG A 493 13.96 -9.46 -45.20
N SER A 494 14.24 -10.71 -44.87
CA SER A 494 15.05 -11.16 -43.74
C SER A 494 16.55 -11.10 -44.09
N ASP A 495 17.33 -10.44 -43.25
CA ASP A 495 18.78 -10.60 -43.21
C ASP A 495 19.21 -11.11 -41.83
N ARG A 496 19.54 -12.40 -41.79
CA ARG A 496 20.23 -13.07 -40.68
C ARG A 496 21.74 -12.85 -40.85
N LYS A 497 22.40 -12.24 -39.86
CA LYS A 497 23.83 -12.42 -39.64
C LYS A 497 24.09 -13.09 -38.29
N LYS A 498 24.81 -14.22 -38.37
CA LYS A 498 25.39 -15.00 -37.29
C LYS A 498 26.67 -14.32 -36.76
N GLY A 499 26.96 -14.57 -35.49
CA GLY A 499 28.29 -14.48 -34.89
C GLY A 499 28.18 -14.02 -33.42
N ASP A 500 28.93 -14.51 -32.46
CA ASP A 500 29.72 -15.72 -32.34
C ASP A 500 29.89 -15.92 -30.82
N TYR A 501 29.85 -17.16 -30.34
CA TYR A 501 30.01 -17.45 -28.92
C TYR A 501 31.49 -17.32 -28.54
N ASN A 502 31.81 -16.49 -27.55
CA ASN A 502 33.08 -16.62 -26.84
C ASN A 502 32.90 -16.51 -25.33
N ARG A 503 33.17 -17.64 -24.67
CA ARG A 503 33.08 -17.87 -23.23
C ARG A 503 34.52 -17.97 -22.72
N GLN A 504 34.92 -17.11 -21.78
CA GLN A 504 36.05 -17.40 -20.89
C GLN A 504 35.73 -16.99 -19.44
N PRO A 505 36.27 -17.73 -18.44
CA PRO A 505 35.77 -17.75 -17.07
C PRO A 505 36.60 -16.84 -16.15
N GLY A 506 35.97 -16.24 -15.13
CA GLY A 506 36.69 -15.33 -14.23
C GLY A 506 36.03 -15.08 -12.88
N ARG A 507 36.33 -15.98 -11.93
CA ARG A 507 36.55 -15.78 -10.48
C ARG A 507 35.48 -15.10 -9.61
N ASP A 508 34.99 -15.92 -8.67
CA ASP A 508 34.49 -15.54 -7.35
C ASP A 508 35.36 -14.50 -6.65
N LYS A 509 34.74 -13.39 -6.23
CA LYS A 509 35.14 -12.64 -5.03
C LYS A 509 33.89 -12.12 -4.32
N TYR A 510 33.50 -12.85 -3.28
CA TYR A 510 32.72 -12.32 -2.18
C TYR A 510 33.45 -11.12 -1.57
N ARG A 511 32.76 -9.99 -1.43
CA ARG A 511 33.15 -8.94 -0.49
C ARG A 511 31.89 -8.27 0.06
N ASN A 512 31.67 -8.47 1.35
CA ASN A 512 30.77 -7.67 2.17
C ASN A 512 31.08 -6.19 1.95
N GLY A 513 30.10 -5.44 1.46
CA GLY A 513 30.13 -3.98 1.42
C GLY A 513 28.85 -3.48 2.06
N ALA A 514 28.99 -2.83 3.22
CA ALA A 514 27.93 -2.02 3.80
C ALA A 514 27.48 -1.00 2.75
N ILE A 515 26.17 -0.89 2.55
CA ILE A 515 25.60 0.15 1.71
C ILE A 515 25.63 1.42 2.56
N GLU A 516 26.58 2.32 2.28
CA GLU A 516 26.51 3.68 2.78
C GLU A 516 25.29 4.36 2.16
N VAL A 517 24.36 4.78 3.02
CA VAL A 517 23.22 5.59 2.63
C VAL A 517 23.75 6.98 2.27
N GLU A 518 23.66 7.36 1.00
CA GLU A 518 24.00 8.73 0.57
C GLU A 518 23.04 9.72 1.23
N ASN A 519 23.55 10.43 2.23
CA ASN A 519 22.85 11.53 2.88
C ASN A 519 22.88 12.75 1.92
N ARG A 520 21.79 12.96 1.18
CA ARG A 520 21.65 14.00 0.15
C ARG A 520 21.00 15.29 0.67
N GLY A 521 21.11 15.57 1.97
CA GLY A 521 20.78 16.86 2.58
C GLY A 521 22.03 17.69 2.90
N PRO A 522 21.90 19.02 3.07
CA PRO A 522 23.01 19.87 3.51
C PRO A 522 23.52 19.45 4.90
N LYS A 523 24.84 19.51 5.11
CA LYS A 523 25.51 19.05 6.35
C LYS A 523 25.53 20.16 7.41
N ILE A 524 25.18 19.82 8.66
CA ILE A 524 25.17 20.74 9.82
C ILE A 524 26.55 20.72 10.55
N PRO A 525 27.06 21.87 11.07
CA PRO A 525 28.29 21.93 11.85
C PRO A 525 28.16 21.33 13.27
N ALA A 526 29.27 20.78 13.77
CA ALA A 526 29.37 20.10 15.05
C ALA A 526 29.65 21.07 16.23
N ASP A 527 28.69 21.90 16.62
CA ASP A 527 28.65 22.45 17.99
C ASP A 527 27.23 22.86 18.40
N ARG A 528 26.71 22.29 19.51
CA ARG A 528 26.21 23.05 20.68
C ARG A 528 25.26 22.26 21.57
N GLN A 529 25.38 22.62 22.85
CA GLN A 529 24.86 22.01 24.07
C GLN A 529 23.33 21.87 24.10
N GLN A 530 22.91 20.72 24.62
CA GLN A 530 21.54 20.35 24.96
C GLN A 530 21.03 21.16 26.16
N VAL A 531 19.89 21.81 25.99
CA VAL A 531 19.01 22.20 27.11
C VAL A 531 17.75 21.36 26.95
N ILE A 532 17.52 20.45 27.88
CA ILE A 532 16.39 19.50 27.85
C ILE A 532 15.19 20.17 28.51
N ASN A 533 14.09 20.34 27.78
CA ASN A 533 12.79 20.59 28.41
C ASN A 533 12.28 19.30 29.06
N PRO A 534 11.82 19.31 30.33
CA PRO A 534 11.36 18.11 31.00
C PRO A 534 10.02 17.64 30.43
N VAL A 535 9.97 16.45 29.86
CA VAL A 535 8.72 15.79 29.46
C VAL A 535 8.12 15.08 30.67
N HIS A 536 6.84 15.35 30.94
CA HIS A 536 6.07 14.67 31.98
C HIS A 536 5.86 13.19 31.63
N PHE A 537 6.14 12.29 32.58
CA PHE A 537 5.83 10.85 32.48
C PHE A 537 4.46 10.60 31.82
N ARG A 538 4.47 10.00 30.63
CA ARG A 538 3.27 9.69 29.85
C ARG A 538 2.55 8.50 30.48
N LYS A 539 1.67 8.73 31.45
CA LYS A 539 0.77 7.66 31.93
C LYS A 539 -0.26 7.35 30.86
N ARG A 540 -0.17 6.15 30.28
CA ARG A 540 -1.21 5.60 29.41
C ARG A 540 -2.52 5.54 30.21
N LYS A 541 -3.62 6.07 29.66
CA LYS A 541 -4.94 5.91 30.28
C LYS A 541 -5.28 4.42 30.25
N GLU A 542 -5.10 3.73 31.36
CA GLU A 542 -5.58 2.36 31.53
C GLU A 542 -7.08 2.30 31.25
N LYS A 543 -7.51 1.30 30.48
CA LYS A 543 -8.92 1.09 30.13
C LYS A 543 -9.68 0.40 31.24
#